data_AF-D4J6R4-F1
#
_entry.id   AF-D4J6R4-F1
#
_cell.length_a   1.000
_cell.length_b   1.000
_cell.length_c   1.000
_cell.angle_alpha   90.00
_cell.angle_beta   90.00
_cell.angle_gamma   90.00
#
_symmetry.space_group_name_H-M   'P 1'
#
loop_
_entity.id
_entity.type
_entity.pdbx_description
1 polymer ?
#
loop_
_entity_poly.entity_id
_entity_poly.type
_entity_poly.pdbx_seq_one_letter_code
_entity_poly.pdbx_strand_id
1 'polypeptide(L)'
;MKKGVMTVYFSLVFMLVMSFLLVLLESDRLYILRTEGERYADMAAEMVFAGYIQPLADYYSLFGVNHGEKNSQLEKFDDYLKLNITGEGKTKRLFQMAGAIEEVEVDEWTGFKDNDWKALMEQVKLYEEARTIQRGREEVSRFFSDLSGMDTDEPVGDYCRQLESKGERMEAEEQEANKKDDGNTPKDTEIQMEDPRGGITRWLKGGLLELVMGDQAVSKQKISTARCSWQTSEEKKSNVIVRFDRYKEVAEAVKGQNLLSQIQSGVKNQSDQMILNMYIYDQFKTLRNSRPSGRSKDTALNYEIEYIAFGHASDKENLESAVTACFTLRTILNLAYLYLSPDKDADLQRVVQGLSAAGMIPVAGEVLKLLLMICWASAEAAVDCAGLAEGGKVPLMKDRNTWNMSVEQLLHAAAGGGKASEYFKSGTKGWDYHQYLMLFLMLTPTEKKIIRMTQLIENNVWLMKGYENFQLKNCAVKASFSGKIDVTPFFWKYPQKIQYRFHTEYVY
;
A
#
# COMPACT_ATOMS: atom_id res chain seq x y z
N MET A 1 59.40 -75.71 17.95
CA MET A 1 58.79 -74.47 18.48
C MET A 1 58.65 -73.33 17.45
N LYS A 2 59.47 -73.21 16.39
CA LYS A 2 59.40 -72.08 15.43
C LYS A 2 58.11 -71.98 14.57
N LYS A 3 57.41 -73.09 14.28
CA LYS A 3 56.19 -73.04 13.43
C LYS A 3 54.95 -72.48 14.14
N GLY A 4 54.78 -72.69 15.45
CA GLY A 4 53.64 -72.16 16.21
C GLY A 4 53.71 -70.66 16.46
N VAL A 5 54.93 -70.10 16.61
CA VAL A 5 55.15 -68.67 16.85
C VAL A 5 54.73 -67.83 15.63
N MET A 6 54.99 -68.32 14.40
CA MET A 6 54.54 -67.65 13.17
C MET A 6 53.01 -67.62 13.06
N THR A 7 52.33 -68.71 13.43
CA THR A 7 50.86 -68.75 13.41
C THR A 7 50.24 -67.81 14.42
N VAL A 8 50.80 -67.73 15.64
CA VAL A 8 50.33 -66.79 16.69
C VAL A 8 50.53 -65.34 16.25
N TYR A 9 51.69 -65.00 15.69
CA TYR A 9 51.96 -63.66 15.16
C TYR A 9 51.00 -63.29 14.03
N PHE A 10 50.78 -64.19 13.07
CA PHE A 10 49.86 -63.95 11.95
C PHE A 10 48.41 -63.79 12.43
N SER A 11 48.01 -64.55 13.46
CA SER A 11 46.68 -64.44 14.08
C SER A 11 46.49 -63.08 14.77
N LEU A 12 47.51 -62.58 15.46
CA LEU A 12 47.49 -61.24 16.09
C LEU A 12 47.40 -60.13 15.04
N VAL A 13 48.23 -60.20 13.99
CA VAL A 13 48.18 -59.22 12.89
C VAL A 13 46.83 -59.28 12.18
N PHE A 14 46.30 -60.46 11.91
CA PHE A 14 44.99 -60.63 11.29
C PHE A 14 43.86 -60.04 12.14
N MET A 15 43.86 -60.29 13.46
CA MET A 15 42.88 -59.67 14.36
C MET A 15 42.97 -58.15 14.37
N LEU A 16 44.19 -57.59 14.31
CA LEU A 16 44.41 -56.14 14.30
C LEU A 16 43.95 -55.50 12.98
N VAL A 17 44.23 -56.15 11.85
CA VAL A 17 43.73 -55.70 10.53
C VAL A 17 42.21 -55.80 10.46
N MET A 18 41.63 -56.91 10.94
CA MET A 18 40.18 -57.08 10.95
C MET A 18 39.49 -56.07 11.86
N SER A 19 40.03 -55.80 13.05
CA SER A 19 39.46 -54.78 13.95
C SER A 19 39.52 -53.39 13.32
N PHE A 20 40.63 -53.04 12.66
CA PHE A 20 40.76 -51.78 11.94
C PHE A 20 39.74 -51.65 10.79
N LEU A 21 39.56 -52.70 9.99
CA LEU A 21 38.56 -52.72 8.92
C LEU A 21 37.13 -52.56 9.45
N LEU A 22 36.80 -53.20 10.57
CA LEU A 22 35.48 -53.07 11.21
C LEU A 22 35.26 -51.65 11.75
N VAL A 23 36.29 -51.00 12.31
CA VAL A 23 36.21 -49.60 12.74
C VAL A 23 36.00 -48.66 11.54
N LEU A 24 36.67 -48.88 10.42
CA LEU A 24 36.47 -48.09 9.20
C LEU A 24 35.05 -48.26 8.65
N LEU A 25 34.55 -49.49 8.57
CA LEU A 25 33.19 -49.77 8.11
C LEU A 25 32.14 -49.14 9.03
N GLU A 26 32.36 -49.18 10.35
CA GLU A 26 31.45 -48.49 11.27
C GLU A 26 31.52 -46.97 11.10
N SER A 27 32.73 -46.40 10.98
CA SER A 27 32.90 -44.95 10.83
C SER A 27 32.18 -44.45 9.58
N ASP A 28 32.31 -45.17 8.47
CA ASP A 28 31.60 -44.89 7.22
C ASP A 28 30.07 -44.99 7.40
N ARG A 29 29.59 -46.06 8.04
CA ARG A 29 28.17 -46.22 8.35
C ARG A 29 27.63 -45.07 9.20
N LEU A 30 28.33 -44.66 10.26
CA LEU A 30 27.91 -43.55 11.13
C LEU A 30 27.88 -42.23 10.36
N TYR A 31 28.87 -41.98 9.50
CA TYR A 31 28.92 -40.80 8.65
C TYR A 31 27.75 -40.74 7.66
N ILE A 32 27.43 -41.87 7.01
CA ILE A 32 26.30 -41.97 6.08
C ILE A 32 24.99 -41.75 6.84
N LEU A 33 24.78 -42.39 8.00
CA LEU A 33 23.56 -42.23 8.79
C LEU A 33 23.32 -40.79 9.23
N ARG A 34 24.38 -40.10 9.63
CA ARG A 34 24.33 -38.67 9.95
C ARG A 34 23.89 -37.84 8.74
N THR A 35 24.58 -37.99 7.62
CA THR A 35 24.34 -37.21 6.40
C THR A 35 22.93 -37.46 5.84
N GLU A 36 22.49 -38.71 5.87
CA GLU A 36 21.13 -39.08 5.46
C GLU A 36 20.07 -38.56 6.42
N GLY A 37 20.35 -38.57 7.73
CA GLY A 37 19.47 -37.99 8.75
C GLY A 37 19.25 -36.49 8.55
N GLU A 38 20.33 -35.74 8.29
CA GLU A 38 20.27 -34.30 7.92
C GLU A 38 19.40 -34.11 6.67
N ARG A 39 19.66 -34.89 5.60
CA ARG A 39 18.89 -34.78 4.35
C ARG A 39 17.40 -35.08 4.56
N TYR A 40 17.04 -36.08 5.36
CA TYR A 40 15.64 -36.39 5.63
C TYR A 40 14.95 -35.36 6.51
N ALA A 41 15.69 -34.69 7.39
CA ALA A 41 15.21 -33.54 8.14
C ALA A 41 14.94 -32.36 7.21
N ASP A 42 15.84 -32.05 6.27
CA ASP A 42 15.63 -31.00 5.26
C ASP A 42 14.40 -31.32 4.39
N MET A 43 14.28 -32.56 3.90
CA MET A 43 13.11 -33.00 3.14
C MET A 43 11.81 -32.92 3.98
N ALA A 44 11.86 -33.25 5.26
CA ALA A 44 10.70 -33.13 6.15
C ALA A 44 10.29 -31.67 6.34
N ALA A 45 11.26 -30.75 6.48
CA ALA A 45 11.01 -29.32 6.53
C ALA A 45 10.34 -28.85 5.22
N GLU A 46 10.88 -29.22 4.07
CA GLU A 46 10.27 -28.91 2.76
C GLU A 46 8.84 -29.43 2.65
N MET A 47 8.55 -30.65 3.14
CA MET A 47 7.20 -31.23 3.11
C MET A 47 6.23 -30.48 4.04
N VAL A 48 6.68 -30.03 5.22
CA VAL A 48 5.89 -29.15 6.09
C VAL A 48 5.53 -27.86 5.36
N PHE A 49 6.53 -27.21 4.75
CA PHE A 49 6.37 -25.94 4.05
C PHE A 49 5.72 -26.07 2.65
N ALA A 50 5.65 -27.26 2.08
CA ALA A 50 4.79 -27.53 0.93
C ALA A 50 3.30 -27.42 1.29
N GLY A 51 2.95 -27.51 2.59
CA GLY A 51 1.61 -27.31 3.13
C GLY A 51 1.18 -25.84 3.28
N TYR A 52 1.71 -24.94 2.44
CA TYR A 52 1.42 -23.50 2.49
C TYR A 52 -0.06 -23.19 2.32
N ILE A 53 -0.46 -22.03 2.83
CA ILE A 53 -1.84 -21.54 2.75
C ILE A 53 -2.15 -21.09 1.32
N GLN A 54 -2.90 -21.91 0.58
CA GLN A 54 -3.21 -21.69 -0.83
C GLN A 54 -3.78 -20.29 -1.15
N PRO A 55 -4.76 -19.74 -0.39
CA PRO A 55 -5.25 -18.39 -0.65
C PRO A 55 -4.17 -17.29 -0.63
N LEU A 56 -3.16 -17.41 0.23
CA LEU A 56 -2.08 -16.43 0.29
C LEU A 56 -1.18 -16.53 -0.94
N ALA A 57 -0.83 -17.75 -1.35
CA ALA A 57 0.04 -17.98 -2.50
C ALA A 57 -0.65 -17.59 -3.81
N ASP A 58 -1.88 -18.04 -4.03
CA ASP A 58 -2.58 -17.88 -5.31
C ASP A 58 -3.03 -16.43 -5.58
N TYR A 59 -3.50 -15.74 -4.53
CA TYR A 59 -4.08 -14.40 -4.69
C TYR A 59 -3.15 -13.27 -4.27
N TYR A 60 -2.12 -13.54 -3.47
CA TYR A 60 -1.23 -12.52 -2.93
C TYR A 60 0.25 -12.84 -3.15
N SER A 61 0.60 -14.02 -3.68
CA SER A 61 2.01 -14.45 -3.82
C SER A 61 2.78 -14.38 -2.50
N LEU A 62 2.07 -14.63 -1.38
CA LEU A 62 2.66 -14.74 -0.05
C LEU A 62 2.63 -16.20 0.41
N PHE A 63 3.71 -16.63 1.03
CA PHE A 63 3.88 -18.00 1.49
C PHE A 63 4.02 -18.04 3.01
N GLY A 64 3.26 -18.95 3.61
CA GLY A 64 3.22 -19.19 5.04
C GLY A 64 2.48 -20.51 5.31
N VAL A 65 2.91 -21.22 6.35
CA VAL A 65 2.20 -22.40 6.86
C VAL A 65 1.43 -22.08 8.13
N ASN A 66 0.31 -22.76 8.35
CA ASN A 66 -0.45 -22.61 9.58
C ASN A 66 0.37 -23.14 10.78
N HIS A 67 0.54 -22.29 11.79
CA HIS A 67 1.11 -22.60 13.10
C HIS A 67 0.14 -22.20 14.24
N GLY A 68 -1.18 -22.17 13.97
CA GLY A 68 -2.17 -21.98 15.02
C GLY A 68 -2.20 -23.13 16.04
N GLU A 69 -2.64 -22.85 17.27
CA GLU A 69 -2.75 -23.80 18.40
C GLU A 69 -3.53 -25.10 18.09
N LYS A 70 -4.35 -25.11 17.03
CA LYS A 70 -5.02 -26.31 16.52
C LYS A 70 -4.54 -26.56 15.10
N ASN A 71 -4.05 -27.78 14.84
CA ASN A 71 -3.59 -28.25 13.53
C ASN A 71 -2.39 -27.47 12.98
N SER A 72 -1.37 -27.22 13.82
CA SER A 72 -0.10 -26.66 13.39
C SER A 72 0.55 -27.59 12.35
N GLN A 73 0.92 -27.04 11.19
CA GLN A 73 1.67 -27.77 10.17
C GLN A 73 3.07 -28.13 10.66
N LEU A 74 3.65 -27.30 11.54
CA LEU A 74 4.99 -27.56 12.10
C LEU A 74 5.03 -28.85 12.94
N GLU A 75 3.91 -29.25 13.56
CA GLU A 75 3.81 -30.49 14.33
C GLU A 75 3.92 -31.75 13.45
N LYS A 76 3.66 -31.64 12.14
CA LYS A 76 3.79 -32.77 11.20
C LYS A 76 5.23 -33.07 10.81
N PHE A 77 6.19 -32.24 11.24
CA PHE A 77 7.60 -32.45 10.92
C PHE A 77 8.07 -33.84 11.37
N ASP A 78 7.71 -34.26 12.59
CA ASP A 78 8.08 -35.58 13.12
C ASP A 78 7.45 -36.72 12.30
N ASP A 79 6.19 -36.56 11.89
CA ASP A 79 5.51 -37.53 11.00
C ASP A 79 6.21 -37.65 9.65
N TYR A 80 6.58 -36.52 9.02
CA TYR A 80 7.29 -36.53 7.74
C TYR A 80 8.73 -37.05 7.88
N LEU A 81 9.43 -36.72 8.96
CA LEU A 81 10.76 -37.25 9.23
C LEU A 81 10.71 -38.77 9.41
N LYS A 82 9.77 -39.27 10.21
CA LYS A 82 9.53 -40.71 10.38
C LYS A 82 9.18 -41.36 9.04
N LEU A 83 8.34 -40.74 8.22
CA LEU A 83 7.99 -41.25 6.88
C LEU A 83 9.22 -41.35 5.98
N ASN A 84 10.04 -40.31 5.93
CA ASN A 84 11.26 -40.25 5.12
C ASN A 84 12.28 -41.33 5.52
N ILE A 85 12.34 -41.63 6.82
CA ILE A 85 13.29 -42.58 7.40
C ILE A 85 12.78 -44.03 7.32
N THR A 86 11.46 -44.24 7.46
CA THR A 86 10.83 -45.58 7.46
C THR A 86 10.27 -46.02 6.10
N GLY A 87 10.26 -45.13 5.11
CA GLY A 87 9.76 -45.34 3.75
C GLY A 87 10.41 -46.52 3.01
N GLU A 88 9.79 -46.97 1.91
CA GLU A 88 10.21 -48.19 1.20
C GLU A 88 11.53 -48.05 0.42
N GLY A 89 12.35 -49.11 0.40
CA GLY A 89 13.56 -49.20 -0.43
C GLY A 89 14.86 -49.49 0.33
N LYS A 90 16.00 -49.04 -0.23
CA LYS A 90 17.36 -49.22 0.34
C LYS A 90 17.56 -48.44 1.66
N THR A 91 16.84 -47.34 1.82
CA THR A 91 16.83 -46.43 2.96
C THR A 91 16.30 -47.09 4.24
N LYS A 92 15.22 -47.88 4.12
CA LYS A 92 14.70 -48.72 5.21
C LYS A 92 15.74 -49.67 5.77
N ARG A 93 16.55 -50.30 4.91
CA ARG A 93 17.61 -51.24 5.37
C ARG A 93 18.75 -50.53 6.07
N LEU A 94 19.10 -49.33 5.62
CA LEU A 94 20.13 -48.50 6.23
C LEU A 94 19.71 -48.04 7.64
N PHE A 95 18.47 -47.56 7.81
CA PHE A 95 17.96 -47.08 9.09
C PHE A 95 17.42 -48.18 10.02
N GLN A 96 17.00 -49.34 9.52
CA GLN A 96 16.78 -50.54 10.36
C GLN A 96 18.05 -50.97 11.09
N MET A 97 19.22 -50.65 10.55
CA MET A 97 20.50 -50.85 11.24
C MET A 97 20.86 -49.69 12.16
N ALA A 98 20.19 -48.53 12.10
CA ALA A 98 20.62 -47.26 12.69
C ALA A 98 20.03 -46.94 14.06
N GLY A 99 19.30 -47.84 14.74
CA GLY A 99 18.62 -47.50 15.98
C GLY A 99 17.38 -46.61 15.79
N ALA A 100 16.84 -46.09 16.89
CA ALA A 100 15.56 -45.38 16.94
C ALA A 100 15.76 -43.85 17.01
N ILE A 101 14.77 -43.07 16.58
CA ILE A 101 14.72 -41.62 16.78
C ILE A 101 13.86 -41.38 18.00
N GLU A 102 14.38 -40.63 18.98
CA GLU A 102 13.69 -40.44 20.26
C GLU A 102 12.88 -39.14 20.32
N GLU A 103 13.37 -38.03 19.75
CA GLU A 103 12.70 -36.73 19.93
C GLU A 103 13.11 -35.69 18.88
N VAL A 104 12.11 -34.95 18.38
CA VAL A 104 12.24 -33.87 17.41
C VAL A 104 11.43 -32.69 17.92
N GLU A 105 12.06 -31.53 18.00
CA GLU A 105 11.48 -30.32 18.54
C GLU A 105 11.48 -29.21 17.48
N VAL A 106 10.47 -28.36 17.52
CA VAL A 106 10.47 -27.08 16.82
C VAL A 106 11.22 -26.10 17.71
N ASP A 107 12.39 -25.64 17.28
CA ASP A 107 13.27 -24.80 18.09
C ASP A 107 12.74 -23.35 18.13
N GLU A 108 12.48 -22.80 16.95
CA GLU A 108 12.08 -21.41 16.74
C GLU A 108 11.27 -21.32 15.46
N TRP A 109 10.34 -20.37 15.40
CA TRP A 109 9.64 -20.01 14.18
C TRP A 109 9.51 -18.49 14.10
N THR A 110 9.35 -18.00 12.88
CA THR A 110 9.18 -16.58 12.56
C THR A 110 7.91 -16.40 11.76
N GLY A 111 7.08 -15.43 12.14
CA GLY A 111 5.88 -15.02 11.41
C GLY A 111 6.08 -13.75 10.58
N PHE A 112 5.02 -13.32 9.90
CA PHE A 112 5.08 -12.18 8.97
C PHE A 112 5.47 -10.85 9.61
N LYS A 113 5.09 -10.59 10.87
CA LYS A 113 5.38 -9.33 11.57
C LYS A 113 6.74 -9.33 12.27
N ASP A 114 7.28 -10.50 12.56
CA ASP A 114 8.54 -10.61 13.31
C ASP A 114 9.68 -9.92 12.57
N ASN A 115 10.61 -9.34 13.32
CA ASN A 115 11.68 -8.50 12.80
C ASN A 115 11.17 -7.31 11.95
N ASP A 116 10.10 -6.65 12.41
CA ASP A 116 9.52 -5.46 11.77
C ASP A 116 9.10 -5.70 10.30
N TRP A 117 8.29 -6.74 10.08
CA TRP A 117 7.75 -7.11 8.78
C TRP A 117 8.79 -7.54 7.72
N LYS A 118 10.03 -7.81 8.13
CA LYS A 118 11.13 -8.13 7.21
C LYS A 118 10.79 -9.30 6.28
N ALA A 119 10.26 -10.39 6.82
CA ALA A 119 9.93 -11.58 6.02
C ALA A 119 8.80 -11.32 5.01
N LEU A 120 7.78 -10.55 5.41
CA LEU A 120 6.74 -10.10 4.48
C LEU A 120 7.34 -9.26 3.35
N MET A 121 8.19 -8.30 3.70
CA MET A 121 8.80 -7.40 2.72
C MET A 121 9.76 -8.11 1.78
N GLU A 122 10.44 -9.17 2.23
CA GLU A 122 11.31 -9.99 1.38
C GLU A 122 10.51 -10.76 0.32
N GLN A 123 9.39 -11.38 0.69
CA GLN A 123 8.49 -12.02 -0.28
C GLN A 123 7.89 -11.00 -1.27
N VAL A 124 7.49 -9.82 -0.79
CA VAL A 124 7.00 -8.73 -1.65
C VAL A 124 8.10 -8.27 -2.63
N LYS A 125 9.36 -8.17 -2.20
CA LYS A 125 10.50 -7.85 -3.07
C LYS A 125 10.69 -8.90 -4.15
N LEU A 126 10.69 -10.20 -3.79
CA LEU A 126 10.84 -11.30 -4.75
C LEU A 126 9.72 -11.30 -5.80
N TYR A 127 8.47 -11.03 -5.38
CA TYR A 127 7.36 -10.87 -6.31
C TYR A 127 7.59 -9.71 -7.29
N GLU A 128 8.00 -8.54 -6.79
CA GLU A 128 8.24 -7.37 -7.65
C GLU A 128 9.45 -7.55 -8.56
N GLU A 129 10.50 -8.25 -8.13
CA GLU A 129 11.65 -8.59 -8.99
C GLU A 129 11.22 -9.47 -10.18
N ALA A 130 10.39 -10.49 -9.92
CA ALA A 130 9.83 -11.34 -10.97
C ALA A 130 8.94 -10.55 -11.95
N ARG A 131 8.14 -9.60 -11.44
CA ARG A 131 7.18 -8.84 -12.25
C ARG A 131 7.81 -7.62 -12.95
N THR A 132 8.83 -6.99 -12.40
CA THR A 132 9.54 -5.86 -13.01
C THR A 132 10.21 -6.26 -14.33
N ILE A 133 10.65 -7.52 -14.45
CA ILE A 133 11.14 -8.09 -15.71
C ILE A 133 10.05 -8.05 -16.80
N GLN A 134 8.78 -8.20 -16.42
CA GLN A 134 7.63 -8.21 -17.32
C GLN A 134 7.05 -6.80 -17.60
N ARG A 135 7.09 -5.90 -16.60
CA ARG A 135 6.51 -4.54 -16.68
C ARG A 135 7.39 -3.52 -17.41
N GLY A 136 8.70 -3.80 -17.52
CA GLY A 136 9.67 -2.91 -18.13
C GLY A 136 10.02 -1.73 -17.22
N ARG A 137 11.33 -1.49 -17.00
CA ARG A 137 11.83 -0.44 -16.08
C ARG A 137 11.38 0.99 -16.45
N GLU A 138 10.92 1.18 -17.69
CA GLU A 138 10.56 2.48 -18.23
C GLU A 138 9.25 3.06 -17.67
N GLU A 139 8.25 2.24 -17.35
CA GLU A 139 6.98 2.75 -16.82
C GLU A 139 7.15 3.34 -15.42
N VAL A 140 7.88 2.62 -14.57
CA VAL A 140 8.25 3.07 -13.22
C VAL A 140 9.13 4.32 -13.29
N SER A 141 10.12 4.33 -14.19
CA SER A 141 10.98 5.50 -14.39
C SER A 141 10.22 6.74 -14.87
N ARG A 142 9.23 6.57 -15.77
CA ARG A 142 8.39 7.66 -16.27
C ARG A 142 7.53 8.26 -15.16
N PHE A 143 6.91 7.42 -14.34
CA PHE A 143 6.12 7.86 -13.17
C PHE A 143 6.90 8.83 -12.27
N PHE A 144 8.18 8.53 -11.99
CA PHE A 144 9.03 9.39 -11.16
C PHE A 144 9.57 10.62 -11.86
N SER A 145 9.94 10.49 -13.14
CA SER A 145 10.42 11.63 -13.94
C SER A 145 9.38 12.75 -13.93
N ASP A 146 8.11 12.40 -14.16
CA ASP A 146 7.00 13.35 -14.16
C ASP A 146 6.84 14.07 -12.81
N LEU A 147 7.04 13.38 -11.68
CA LEU A 147 6.92 13.94 -10.32
C LEU A 147 8.10 14.84 -9.91
N SER A 148 9.32 14.45 -10.29
CA SER A 148 10.55 15.10 -9.85
C SER A 148 10.80 16.46 -10.49
N GLY A 149 10.20 16.72 -11.65
CA GLY A 149 10.34 17.97 -12.41
C GLY A 149 9.33 19.07 -12.05
N MET A 150 8.49 18.87 -11.03
CA MET A 150 7.43 19.83 -10.66
C MET A 150 7.89 20.78 -9.57
N ASP A 151 7.87 22.08 -9.88
CA ASP A 151 7.99 23.15 -8.89
C ASP A 151 6.69 23.96 -8.84
N THR A 152 5.86 23.66 -7.83
CA THR A 152 4.63 24.43 -7.56
C THR A 152 4.73 25.29 -6.31
N ASP A 153 5.82 25.16 -5.55
CA ASP A 153 5.96 25.81 -4.25
C ASP A 153 6.12 27.33 -4.42
N GLU A 154 6.89 27.76 -5.42
CA GLU A 154 7.06 29.19 -5.72
C GLU A 154 5.76 29.85 -6.22
N PRO A 155 5.07 29.35 -7.28
CA PRO A 155 3.83 29.97 -7.76
C PRO A 155 2.71 30.02 -6.70
N VAL A 156 2.53 28.94 -5.94
CA VAL A 156 1.48 28.87 -4.91
C VAL A 156 1.84 29.75 -3.71
N GLY A 157 3.12 29.76 -3.31
CA GLY A 157 3.63 30.65 -2.27
C GLY A 157 3.44 32.13 -2.62
N ASP A 158 3.72 32.50 -3.87
CA ASP A 158 3.49 33.85 -4.40
C ASP A 158 2.02 34.24 -4.38
N TYR A 159 1.15 33.37 -4.88
CA TYR A 159 -0.29 33.57 -4.83
C TYR A 159 -0.76 33.85 -3.39
N CYS A 160 -0.35 33.03 -2.41
CA CYS A 160 -0.77 33.20 -1.02
C CYS A 160 -0.25 34.51 -0.42
N ARG A 161 1.01 34.89 -0.70
CA ARG A 161 1.59 36.17 -0.24
C ARG A 161 0.84 37.37 -0.82
N GLN A 162 0.49 37.33 -2.10
CA GLN A 162 -0.29 38.39 -2.73
C GLN A 162 -1.70 38.49 -2.14
N LEU A 163 -2.36 37.34 -1.94
CA LEU A 163 -3.71 37.28 -1.39
C LEU A 163 -3.76 37.87 0.02
N GLU A 164 -2.81 37.52 0.88
CA GLU A 164 -2.71 38.07 2.23
C GLU A 164 -2.40 39.56 2.23
N SER A 165 -1.35 39.97 1.51
CA SER A 165 -0.93 41.38 1.50
C SER A 165 -2.01 42.32 0.96
N LYS A 166 -2.71 41.92 -0.10
CA LYS A 166 -3.80 42.71 -0.67
C LYS A 166 -5.06 42.65 0.18
N GLY A 167 -5.35 41.50 0.79
CA GLY A 167 -6.46 41.34 1.73
C GLY A 167 -6.32 42.22 2.97
N GLU A 168 -5.12 42.29 3.56
CA GLU A 168 -4.86 43.13 4.74
C GLU A 168 -5.00 44.62 4.44
N ARG A 169 -4.53 45.06 3.26
CA ARG A 169 -4.70 46.45 2.80
C ARG A 169 -6.18 46.82 2.67
N MET A 170 -6.97 45.92 2.10
CA MET A 170 -8.41 46.12 1.98
C MET A 170 -9.12 46.20 3.32
N GLU A 171 -8.82 45.28 4.25
CA GLU A 171 -9.39 45.34 5.60
C GLU A 171 -9.03 46.66 6.30
N ALA A 172 -7.80 47.16 6.12
CA ALA A 172 -7.37 48.45 6.65
C ALA A 172 -8.12 49.63 6.02
N GLU A 173 -8.29 49.63 4.70
CA GLU A 173 -9.05 50.64 3.95
C GLU A 173 -10.53 50.67 4.35
N GLU A 174 -11.18 49.51 4.50
CA GLU A 174 -12.57 49.40 4.99
C GLU A 174 -12.71 49.90 6.43
N GLN A 175 -11.74 49.57 7.31
CA GLN A 175 -11.74 50.06 8.68
C GLN A 175 -11.52 51.57 8.77
N GLU A 176 -10.71 52.15 7.88
CA GLU A 176 -10.52 53.60 7.79
C GLU A 176 -11.74 54.32 7.21
N ALA A 177 -12.41 53.72 6.22
CA ALA A 177 -13.66 54.25 5.63
C ALA A 177 -14.79 54.26 6.67
N ASN A 178 -14.97 53.16 7.42
CA ASN A 178 -15.98 53.05 8.48
C ASN A 178 -15.72 53.97 9.68
N LYS A 179 -14.49 54.48 9.86
CA LYS A 179 -14.17 55.50 10.88
C LYS A 179 -14.50 56.93 10.45
N LYS A 180 -14.76 57.16 9.15
CA LYS A 180 -15.01 58.49 8.57
C LYS A 180 -16.49 58.74 8.24
N ASP A 181 -17.36 57.75 8.39
CA ASP A 181 -18.79 57.84 8.07
C ASP A 181 -19.63 57.82 9.36
N ASP A 182 -20.05 59.01 9.80
CA ASP A 182 -21.06 59.20 10.85
C ASP A 182 -22.35 59.67 10.18
N GLY A 183 -23.19 58.72 9.75
CA GLY A 183 -24.59 58.97 9.47
C GLY A 183 -25.05 58.85 8.01
N ASN A 184 -25.68 57.70 7.75
CA ASN A 184 -26.92 57.52 6.99
C ASN A 184 -26.86 57.69 5.46
N THR A 185 -26.90 56.57 4.73
CA THR A 185 -27.48 56.52 3.37
C THR A 185 -28.31 55.24 3.20
N PRO A 186 -29.50 55.29 2.55
CA PRO A 186 -30.45 54.18 2.55
C PRO A 186 -29.99 53.02 1.65
N LYS A 187 -30.24 51.79 2.10
CA LYS A 187 -30.24 50.59 1.26
C LYS A 187 -31.57 50.51 0.53
N ASP A 188 -31.56 50.74 -0.79
CA ASP A 188 -32.68 50.33 -1.64
C ASP A 188 -32.22 49.56 -2.89
N THR A 189 -32.74 48.33 -2.93
CA THR A 189 -33.23 47.50 -4.05
C THR A 189 -32.27 46.95 -5.14
N GLU A 190 -32.02 45.65 -4.98
CA GLU A 190 -31.76 44.53 -5.90
C GLU A 190 -31.52 44.75 -7.41
N ILE A 191 -30.38 44.20 -7.87
CA ILE A 191 -30.31 43.34 -9.05
C ILE A 191 -29.59 42.04 -8.61
N GLN A 192 -30.29 40.90 -8.67
CA GLN A 192 -29.76 39.59 -8.28
C GLN A 192 -28.84 39.01 -9.37
N MET A 193 -27.54 39.31 -9.30
CA MET A 193 -26.51 38.38 -9.79
C MET A 193 -25.71 37.92 -8.57
N GLU A 194 -25.83 36.64 -8.25
CA GLU A 194 -25.27 36.07 -7.03
C GLU A 194 -23.73 36.02 -7.11
N ASP A 195 -23.03 36.33 -6.02
CA ASP A 195 -21.56 36.25 -5.95
C ASP A 195 -21.10 34.86 -6.40
N PRO A 196 -20.30 34.75 -7.49
CA PRO A 196 -19.87 33.46 -8.02
C PRO A 196 -19.13 32.60 -6.99
N ARG A 197 -18.44 33.22 -6.02
CA ARG A 197 -17.75 32.50 -4.93
C ARG A 197 -18.74 31.77 -4.02
N GLY A 198 -19.88 32.40 -3.71
CA GLY A 198 -20.97 31.80 -2.94
C GLY A 198 -21.65 30.66 -3.71
N GLY A 199 -21.85 30.86 -5.02
CA GLY A 199 -22.32 29.83 -5.94
C GLY A 199 -21.44 28.58 -5.96
N ILE A 200 -20.15 28.74 -6.24
CA ILE A 200 -19.18 27.64 -6.25
C ILE A 200 -19.03 27.00 -4.86
N THR A 201 -19.07 27.79 -3.79
CA THR A 201 -19.06 27.27 -2.42
C THR A 201 -20.23 26.31 -2.19
N ARG A 202 -21.44 26.65 -2.64
CA ARG A 202 -22.62 25.76 -2.52
C ARG A 202 -22.48 24.54 -3.42
N TRP A 203 -22.02 24.73 -4.65
CA TRP A 203 -21.80 23.64 -5.60
C TRP A 203 -20.84 22.57 -5.06
N LEU A 204 -19.76 22.98 -4.41
CA LEU A 204 -18.79 22.07 -3.78
C LEU A 204 -19.25 21.52 -2.42
N LYS A 205 -19.96 22.32 -1.61
CA LYS A 205 -20.49 21.89 -0.29
C LYS A 205 -21.68 20.92 -0.38
N GLY A 206 -22.36 20.84 -1.53
CA GLY A 206 -23.47 19.92 -1.75
C GLY A 206 -23.13 18.43 -1.57
N GLY A 207 -21.83 18.10 -1.55
CA GLY A 207 -21.31 16.75 -1.34
C GLY A 207 -20.31 16.43 -2.44
N LEU A 208 -19.02 16.68 -2.21
CA LEU A 208 -17.96 16.51 -3.22
C LEU A 208 -17.98 15.12 -3.85
N LEU A 209 -18.18 14.07 -3.06
CA LEU A 209 -18.28 12.71 -3.56
C LEU A 209 -19.49 12.54 -4.51
N GLU A 210 -20.64 13.12 -4.19
CA GLU A 210 -21.85 13.05 -5.03
C GLU A 210 -21.66 13.85 -6.32
N LEU A 211 -21.00 15.00 -6.23
CA LEU A 211 -20.67 15.82 -7.39
C LEU A 211 -19.72 15.09 -8.36
N VAL A 212 -18.72 14.39 -7.82
CA VAL A 212 -17.70 13.66 -8.60
C VAL A 212 -18.24 12.35 -9.17
N MET A 213 -19.02 11.60 -8.39
CA MET A 213 -19.56 10.31 -8.81
C MET A 213 -20.80 10.47 -9.71
N GLY A 214 -21.53 11.58 -9.61
CA GLY A 214 -22.76 11.79 -10.35
C GLY A 214 -23.76 10.65 -10.11
N ASP A 215 -24.17 9.98 -11.19
CA ASP A 215 -25.13 8.87 -11.13
C ASP A 215 -24.47 7.50 -10.88
N GLN A 216 -23.14 7.45 -10.76
CA GLN A 216 -22.41 6.21 -10.55
C GLN A 216 -22.69 5.63 -9.15
N ALA A 217 -22.93 4.32 -9.09
CA ALA A 217 -23.18 3.64 -7.83
C ALA A 217 -21.92 3.60 -6.95
N VAL A 218 -22.06 4.02 -5.69
CA VAL A 218 -21.01 3.94 -4.68
C VAL A 218 -21.22 2.72 -3.79
N SER A 219 -20.20 1.88 -3.67
CA SER A 219 -20.22 0.71 -2.79
C SER A 219 -20.46 1.10 -1.33
N LYS A 220 -21.29 0.31 -0.63
CA LYS A 220 -21.61 0.47 0.79
C LYS A 220 -21.00 -0.63 1.66
N GLN A 221 -20.10 -1.44 1.10
CA GLN A 221 -19.44 -2.50 1.84
C GLN A 221 -18.65 -1.91 3.02
N LYS A 222 -18.51 -2.73 4.07
CA LYS A 222 -17.81 -2.38 5.30
C LYS A 222 -16.85 -3.49 5.66
N ILE A 223 -15.75 -3.09 6.27
CA ILE A 223 -14.73 -4.00 6.77
C ILE A 223 -14.77 -4.04 8.29
N SER A 224 -14.58 -5.22 8.87
CA SER A 224 -14.44 -5.41 10.32
C SER A 224 -13.02 -5.83 10.64
N THR A 225 -12.27 -4.97 11.30
CA THR A 225 -10.87 -5.25 11.68
C THR A 225 -10.73 -5.90 13.05
N ALA A 226 -11.81 -6.04 13.84
CA ALA A 226 -11.73 -6.49 15.24
C ALA A 226 -11.09 -7.88 15.43
N ARG A 227 -11.22 -8.77 14.42
CA ARG A 227 -10.64 -10.12 14.43
C ARG A 227 -9.29 -10.20 13.71
N CYS A 228 -8.83 -9.11 13.09
CA CYS A 228 -7.57 -9.11 12.37
C CYS A 228 -6.38 -9.25 13.31
N SER A 229 -5.29 -9.80 12.79
CA SER A 229 -4.07 -10.07 13.55
C SER A 229 -3.45 -8.82 14.18
N TRP A 230 -3.55 -7.69 13.48
CA TRP A 230 -2.95 -6.42 13.89
C TRP A 230 -3.89 -5.25 13.68
N GLN A 231 -3.74 -4.22 14.51
CA GLN A 231 -4.58 -3.02 14.52
C GLN A 231 -3.77 -1.78 14.17
N THR A 232 -4.44 -0.77 13.64
CA THR A 232 -3.85 0.55 13.34
C THR A 232 -4.72 1.63 13.97
N SER A 233 -4.17 2.84 14.11
CA SER A 233 -4.93 3.96 14.64
C SER A 233 -6.05 4.38 13.70
N GLU A 234 -7.18 4.80 14.29
CA GLU A 234 -8.28 5.38 13.53
C GLU A 234 -7.83 6.65 12.82
N GLU A 235 -8.26 6.80 11.58
CA GLU A 235 -7.99 8.00 10.81
C GLU A 235 -9.04 9.07 11.06
N LYS A 236 -8.56 10.30 11.24
CA LYS A 236 -9.44 11.46 11.29
C LYS A 236 -9.93 11.76 9.88
N LYS A 237 -11.22 12.09 9.75
CA LYS A 237 -11.74 12.61 8.49
C LYS A 237 -10.99 13.89 8.13
N SER A 238 -10.44 13.93 6.93
CA SER A 238 -9.82 15.15 6.40
C SER A 238 -10.93 16.14 6.06
N ASN A 239 -10.74 17.41 6.43
CA ASN A 239 -11.70 18.47 6.10
C ASN A 239 -11.35 19.06 4.73
N VAL A 240 -12.36 19.22 3.87
CA VAL A 240 -12.22 19.91 2.58
C VAL A 240 -12.14 21.43 2.82
N ILE A 241 -11.28 22.11 2.07
CA ILE A 241 -11.28 23.58 1.97
C ILE A 241 -12.45 23.99 1.07
N VAL A 242 -13.47 24.69 1.61
CA VAL A 242 -14.63 25.10 0.80
C VAL A 242 -15.17 26.49 1.18
N ARG A 243 -14.35 27.37 1.74
CA ARG A 243 -14.73 28.76 1.99
C ARG A 243 -13.80 29.68 1.22
N PHE A 244 -14.32 30.30 0.17
CA PHE A 244 -13.56 31.18 -0.73
C PHE A 244 -13.84 32.67 -0.50
N ASP A 245 -14.69 32.98 0.48
CA ASP A 245 -15.10 34.33 0.85
C ASP A 245 -14.10 35.00 1.82
N ARG A 246 -13.32 34.20 2.56
CA ARG A 246 -12.39 34.70 3.60
C ARG A 246 -10.95 34.45 3.21
N TYR A 247 -10.25 35.49 2.76
CA TYR A 247 -8.89 35.36 2.20
C TYR A 247 -7.88 34.74 3.18
N LYS A 248 -7.97 35.04 4.49
CA LYS A 248 -7.08 34.44 5.52
C LYS A 248 -7.26 32.93 5.60
N GLU A 249 -8.51 32.46 5.63
CA GLU A 249 -8.80 31.02 5.68
C GLU A 249 -8.33 30.32 4.40
N VAL A 250 -8.50 30.96 3.24
CA VAL A 250 -8.01 30.45 1.96
C VAL A 250 -6.48 30.34 1.96
N ALA A 251 -5.78 31.41 2.34
CA ALA A 251 -4.31 31.43 2.33
C ALA A 251 -3.72 30.41 3.32
N GLU A 252 -4.25 30.32 4.54
CA GLU A 252 -3.82 29.33 5.54
C GLU A 252 -4.05 27.91 5.04
N ALA A 253 -5.22 27.65 4.45
CA ALA A 253 -5.57 26.31 4.01
C ALA A 253 -4.73 25.86 2.82
N VAL A 254 -4.40 26.74 1.88
CA VAL A 254 -3.50 26.43 0.76
C VAL A 254 -2.05 26.25 1.23
N LYS A 255 -1.54 27.14 2.10
CA LYS A 255 -0.19 27.01 2.68
C LYS A 255 -0.02 25.75 3.52
N GLY A 256 -1.05 25.36 4.27
CA GLY A 256 -0.99 24.25 5.23
C GLY A 256 -0.94 22.87 4.59
N GLN A 257 -1.22 22.74 3.28
CA GLN A 257 -1.38 21.44 2.66
C GLN A 257 -0.07 20.75 2.30
N ASN A 258 0.99 21.49 1.90
CA ASN A 258 2.35 20.97 1.58
C ASN A 258 2.37 19.59 0.90
N LEU A 259 1.34 19.27 0.10
CA LEU A 259 1.02 17.90 -0.25
C LEU A 259 2.00 17.39 -1.30
N LEU A 260 2.36 18.25 -2.24
CA LEU A 260 3.32 17.96 -3.29
C LEU A 260 4.74 17.76 -2.74
N SER A 261 5.18 18.62 -1.82
CA SER A 261 6.50 18.48 -1.20
C SER A 261 6.58 17.22 -0.32
N GLN A 262 5.50 16.85 0.38
CA GLN A 262 5.40 15.57 1.07
C GLN A 262 5.51 14.38 0.10
N ILE A 263 4.77 14.40 -1.02
CA ILE A 263 4.85 13.36 -2.05
C ILE A 263 6.29 13.26 -2.60
N GLN A 264 6.91 14.38 -2.95
CA GLN A 264 8.28 14.41 -3.48
C GLN A 264 9.33 13.92 -2.47
N SER A 265 9.17 14.24 -1.19
CA SER A 265 10.03 13.71 -0.13
C SER A 265 9.85 12.20 0.07
N GLY A 266 8.62 11.70 -0.02
CA GLY A 266 8.32 10.27 0.00
C GLY A 266 8.96 9.54 -1.19
N VAL A 267 8.93 10.16 -2.37
CA VAL A 267 9.60 9.65 -3.59
C VAL A 267 11.11 9.55 -3.41
N LYS A 268 11.75 10.54 -2.79
CA LYS A 268 13.21 10.57 -2.61
C LYS A 268 13.73 9.51 -1.63
N ASN A 269 12.89 9.01 -0.72
CA ASN A 269 13.39 8.33 0.47
C ASN A 269 13.30 6.80 0.54
N GLN A 270 12.55 6.03 -0.28
CA GLN A 270 12.52 4.56 -0.08
C GLN A 270 12.23 3.75 -1.36
N SER A 271 13.21 2.98 -1.84
CA SER A 271 12.99 1.89 -2.81
C SER A 271 11.99 0.86 -2.30
N ASP A 272 12.02 0.58 -1.00
CA ASP A 272 11.21 -0.46 -0.37
C ASP A 272 9.73 -0.06 -0.25
N GLN A 273 9.42 1.23 0.00
CA GLN A 273 8.03 1.71 -0.07
C GLN A 273 7.46 1.62 -1.48
N MET A 274 8.30 1.88 -2.49
CA MET A 274 7.87 1.79 -3.87
C MET A 274 7.54 0.34 -4.24
N ILE A 275 8.39 -0.59 -3.85
CA ILE A 275 8.17 -2.03 -4.03
C ILE A 275 6.85 -2.45 -3.37
N LEU A 276 6.60 -2.04 -2.14
CA LEU A 276 5.32 -2.31 -1.47
C LEU A 276 4.13 -1.67 -2.19
N ASN A 277 4.27 -0.44 -2.67
CA ASN A 277 3.21 0.27 -3.38
C ASN A 277 2.89 -0.41 -4.72
N MET A 278 3.90 -0.83 -5.48
CA MET A 278 3.71 -1.56 -6.74
C MET A 278 3.04 -2.92 -6.50
N TYR A 279 3.43 -3.60 -5.42
CA TYR A 279 2.73 -4.80 -4.99
C TYR A 279 1.27 -4.48 -4.66
N ILE A 280 0.97 -3.44 -3.86
CA ILE A 280 -0.41 -3.06 -3.55
C ILE A 280 -1.21 -2.72 -4.82
N TYR A 281 -0.62 -1.98 -5.75
CA TYR A 281 -1.20 -1.63 -7.04
C TYR A 281 -1.67 -2.87 -7.80
N ASP A 282 -0.86 -3.93 -7.73
CA ASP A 282 -1.05 -5.14 -8.49
C ASP A 282 -2.01 -6.15 -7.86
N GLN A 283 -2.10 -6.15 -6.53
CA GLN A 283 -2.86 -7.15 -5.79
C GLN A 283 -4.32 -6.74 -5.48
N PHE A 284 -4.59 -5.43 -5.38
CA PHE A 284 -5.84 -4.91 -4.81
C PHE A 284 -6.67 -4.06 -5.79
N LYS A 285 -7.98 -4.03 -5.58
CA LYS A 285 -8.93 -3.26 -6.40
C LYS A 285 -8.91 -1.76 -6.10
N THR A 286 -9.31 -0.97 -7.09
CA THR A 286 -9.71 0.44 -6.91
C THR A 286 -11.10 0.66 -7.47
N LEU A 287 -11.63 1.88 -7.34
CA LEU A 287 -12.85 2.33 -8.03
C LEU A 287 -12.94 1.87 -9.50
N ARG A 288 -11.80 1.89 -10.22
CA ARG A 288 -11.75 1.65 -11.67
C ARG A 288 -10.99 0.40 -12.08
N ASN A 289 -10.14 -0.14 -11.21
CA ASN A 289 -9.34 -1.31 -11.53
C ASN A 289 -9.94 -2.57 -10.88
N SER A 290 -10.37 -3.51 -11.71
CA SER A 290 -10.68 -4.87 -11.27
C SER A 290 -9.39 -5.67 -11.12
N ARG A 291 -9.33 -6.61 -10.17
CA ARG A 291 -8.18 -7.52 -10.03
C ARG A 291 -7.80 -8.16 -11.38
N PRO A 292 -6.50 -8.44 -11.62
CA PRO A 292 -6.07 -9.21 -12.78
C PRO A 292 -6.88 -10.49 -12.96
N SER A 293 -7.10 -10.90 -14.20
CA SER A 293 -7.88 -12.09 -14.57
C SER A 293 -7.36 -13.35 -13.87
N GLY A 294 -8.26 -14.16 -13.30
CA GLY A 294 -7.92 -15.44 -12.64
C GLY A 294 -8.07 -15.45 -11.12
N ARG A 295 -8.43 -14.32 -10.50
CA ARG A 295 -8.64 -14.21 -9.05
C ARG A 295 -10.12 -14.26 -8.64
N SER A 296 -10.40 -14.68 -7.40
CA SER A 296 -11.76 -14.62 -6.84
C SER A 296 -12.31 -13.19 -6.97
N LYS A 297 -13.52 -13.07 -7.51
CA LYS A 297 -14.21 -11.79 -7.68
C LYS A 297 -14.70 -11.22 -6.36
N ASP A 298 -14.92 -12.07 -5.37
CA ASP A 298 -15.50 -11.69 -4.08
C ASP A 298 -14.39 -11.18 -3.15
N THR A 299 -14.49 -9.89 -2.81
CA THR A 299 -13.61 -9.20 -1.85
C THR A 299 -14.48 -8.52 -0.80
N ALA A 300 -13.91 -8.30 0.39
CA ALA A 300 -14.61 -7.66 1.50
C ALA A 300 -14.95 -6.19 1.21
N LEU A 301 -14.12 -5.53 0.40
CA LEU A 301 -14.28 -4.15 -0.05
C LEU A 301 -14.14 -4.08 -1.59
N ASN A 302 -14.81 -3.12 -2.21
CA ASN A 302 -14.64 -2.80 -3.63
C ASN A 302 -13.54 -1.74 -3.83
N TYR A 303 -13.28 -0.91 -2.82
CA TYR A 303 -12.28 0.17 -2.85
C TYR A 303 -11.11 -0.17 -1.92
N GLU A 304 -10.41 -1.24 -2.29
CA GLU A 304 -9.39 -1.89 -1.48
C GLU A 304 -8.15 -1.00 -1.25
N ILE A 305 -7.65 -0.35 -2.31
CA ILE A 305 -6.47 0.52 -2.18
C ILE A 305 -6.82 1.83 -1.47
N GLU A 306 -8.03 2.34 -1.68
CA GLU A 306 -8.57 3.49 -0.95
C GLU A 306 -8.61 3.18 0.55
N TYR A 307 -9.00 1.97 0.94
CA TYR A 307 -8.88 1.51 2.33
C TYR A 307 -7.43 1.46 2.81
N ILE A 308 -6.50 0.93 2.03
CA ILE A 308 -5.08 0.87 2.44
C ILE A 308 -4.52 2.29 2.65
N ALA A 309 -4.88 3.24 1.78
CA ALA A 309 -4.44 4.63 1.89
C ALA A 309 -5.08 5.39 3.07
N PHE A 310 -6.40 5.24 3.28
CA PHE A 310 -7.19 6.10 4.19
C PHE A 310 -7.80 5.41 5.42
N GLY A 311 -7.90 4.08 5.45
CA GLY A 311 -8.16 3.30 6.66
C GLY A 311 -9.53 3.45 7.32
N HIS A 312 -10.56 3.94 6.63
CA HIS A 312 -11.93 4.03 7.16
C HIS A 312 -12.68 2.69 7.07
N ALA A 313 -13.71 2.51 7.90
CA ALA A 313 -14.42 1.24 8.03
C ALA A 313 -15.38 0.91 6.88
N SER A 314 -15.59 1.83 5.93
CA SER A 314 -16.52 1.65 4.81
C SER A 314 -15.96 2.11 3.48
N ASP A 315 -16.35 1.43 2.40
CA ASP A 315 -15.99 1.81 1.03
C ASP A 315 -16.34 3.27 0.76
N LYS A 316 -17.56 3.71 1.10
CA LYS A 316 -18.00 5.11 0.88
C LYS A 316 -17.04 6.12 1.51
N GLU A 317 -16.64 5.91 2.76
CA GLU A 317 -15.76 6.85 3.48
C GLU A 317 -14.32 6.83 2.93
N ASN A 318 -13.81 5.66 2.55
CA ASN A 318 -12.49 5.57 1.92
C ASN A 318 -12.47 6.27 0.56
N LEU A 319 -13.51 6.08 -0.25
CA LEU A 319 -13.64 6.75 -1.54
C LEU A 319 -13.80 8.26 -1.37
N GLU A 320 -14.59 8.71 -0.38
CA GLU A 320 -14.73 10.14 -0.06
C GLU A 320 -13.40 10.79 0.30
N SER A 321 -12.59 10.12 1.12
CA SER A 321 -11.24 10.57 1.47
C SER A 321 -10.29 10.58 0.26
N ALA A 322 -10.37 9.56 -0.60
CA ALA A 322 -9.59 9.51 -1.84
C ALA A 322 -9.94 10.63 -2.81
N VAL A 323 -11.24 10.87 -3.04
CA VAL A 323 -11.73 11.97 -3.88
C VAL A 323 -11.33 13.32 -3.29
N THR A 324 -11.42 13.48 -1.97
CA THR A 324 -11.00 14.71 -1.27
C THR A 324 -9.51 14.97 -1.44
N ALA A 325 -8.66 13.95 -1.30
CA ALA A 325 -7.22 14.06 -1.50
C ALA A 325 -6.87 14.40 -2.96
N CYS A 326 -7.52 13.74 -3.93
CA CYS A 326 -7.41 14.07 -5.35
C CYS A 326 -7.79 15.52 -5.62
N PHE A 327 -8.98 15.93 -5.20
CA PHE A 327 -9.50 17.29 -5.37
C PHE A 327 -8.55 18.34 -4.81
N THR A 328 -8.02 18.07 -3.62
CA THR A 328 -7.06 18.93 -2.93
C THR A 328 -5.78 19.12 -3.73
N LEU A 329 -5.14 18.01 -4.12
CA LEU A 329 -3.93 18.05 -4.94
C LEU A 329 -4.18 18.76 -6.27
N ARG A 330 -5.29 18.44 -6.94
CA ARG A 330 -5.67 19.05 -8.22
C ARG A 330 -5.93 20.54 -8.08
N THR A 331 -6.51 21.00 -6.98
CA THR A 331 -6.74 22.42 -6.72
C THR A 331 -5.41 23.18 -6.63
N ILE A 332 -4.42 22.66 -5.91
CA ILE A 332 -3.08 23.27 -5.80
C ILE A 332 -2.41 23.36 -7.18
N LEU A 333 -2.42 22.26 -7.93
CA LEU A 333 -1.79 22.19 -9.26
C LEU A 333 -2.49 23.11 -10.28
N ASN A 334 -3.82 23.15 -10.26
CA ASN A 334 -4.63 24.03 -11.11
C ASN A 334 -4.43 25.51 -10.75
N LEU A 335 -4.30 25.82 -9.45
CA LEU A 335 -4.01 27.16 -8.98
C LEU A 335 -2.64 27.65 -9.47
N ALA A 336 -1.60 26.81 -9.35
CA ALA A 336 -0.28 27.12 -9.87
C ALA A 336 -0.33 27.44 -11.37
N TYR A 337 -1.05 26.65 -12.16
CA TYR A 337 -1.24 26.90 -13.59
C TYR A 337 -2.00 28.20 -13.87
N LEU A 338 -3.12 28.45 -13.18
CA LEU A 338 -3.91 29.68 -13.37
C LEU A 338 -3.10 30.94 -13.05
N TYR A 339 -2.33 30.90 -11.95
CA TYR A 339 -1.52 32.02 -11.51
C TYR A 339 -0.41 32.38 -12.51
N LEU A 340 0.12 31.39 -13.23
CA LEU A 340 1.13 31.57 -14.27
C LEU A 340 0.56 31.87 -15.67
N SER A 341 -0.76 31.98 -15.83
CA SER A 341 -1.42 32.07 -17.14
C SER A 341 -2.00 33.47 -17.42
N PRO A 342 -1.35 34.29 -18.29
CA PRO A 342 -1.82 35.65 -18.59
C PRO A 342 -3.23 35.70 -19.22
N ASP A 343 -3.54 34.74 -20.10
CA ASP A 343 -4.87 34.65 -20.74
C ASP A 343 -5.97 34.44 -19.71
N LYS A 344 -5.71 33.58 -18.71
CA LYS A 344 -6.65 33.26 -17.62
C LYS A 344 -6.82 34.42 -16.66
N ASP A 345 -5.73 35.14 -16.37
CA ASP A 345 -5.79 36.37 -15.58
C ASP A 345 -6.66 37.44 -16.25
N ALA A 346 -6.52 37.61 -17.57
CA ALA A 346 -7.34 38.54 -18.34
C ALA A 346 -8.83 38.16 -18.33
N ASP A 347 -9.15 36.87 -18.44
CA ASP A 347 -10.54 36.39 -18.36
C ASP A 347 -11.18 36.71 -17.00
N LEU A 348 -10.47 36.44 -15.90
CA LEU A 348 -10.94 36.79 -14.56
C LEU A 348 -11.04 38.31 -14.36
N GLN A 349 -10.12 39.08 -14.92
CA GLN A 349 -10.15 40.54 -14.82
C GLN A 349 -11.42 41.12 -15.47
N ARG A 350 -11.90 40.55 -16.59
CA ARG A 350 -13.17 40.97 -17.21
C ARG A 350 -14.37 40.69 -16.31
N VAL A 351 -14.40 39.54 -15.63
CA VAL A 351 -15.46 39.22 -14.66
C VAL A 351 -15.46 40.19 -13.50
N VAL A 352 -14.28 40.46 -12.93
CA VAL A 352 -14.12 41.42 -11.83
C VAL A 352 -14.59 42.81 -12.25
N GLN A 353 -14.19 43.30 -13.43
CA GLN A 353 -14.64 44.58 -13.96
C GLN A 353 -16.17 44.65 -14.11
N GLY A 354 -16.79 43.57 -14.61
CA GLY A 354 -18.24 43.47 -14.72
C GLY A 354 -18.94 43.54 -13.35
N LEU A 355 -18.44 42.79 -12.37
CA LEU A 355 -18.98 42.78 -11.00
C LEU A 355 -18.81 44.13 -10.29
N SER A 356 -17.65 44.78 -10.46
CA SER A 356 -17.38 46.11 -9.90
C SER A 356 -18.24 47.19 -10.56
N ALA A 357 -18.43 47.15 -11.88
CA ALA A 357 -19.31 48.09 -12.59
C ALA A 357 -20.78 47.96 -12.18
N ALA A 358 -21.20 46.75 -11.78
CA ALA A 358 -22.54 46.49 -11.26
C ALA A 358 -22.71 46.87 -9.78
N GLY A 359 -21.68 47.42 -9.11
CA GLY A 359 -21.75 47.86 -7.72
C GLY A 359 -21.94 46.73 -6.70
N MET A 360 -21.67 45.48 -7.09
CA MET A 360 -22.08 44.31 -6.29
C MET A 360 -21.11 43.94 -5.16
N ILE A 361 -19.87 44.41 -5.20
CA ILE A 361 -18.83 43.98 -4.26
C ILE A 361 -17.95 45.17 -3.82
N PRO A 362 -17.79 45.42 -2.51
CA PRO A 362 -16.91 46.48 -1.97
C PRO A 362 -15.42 46.10 -1.94
N VAL A 363 -15.10 44.83 -2.17
CA VAL A 363 -13.75 44.25 -2.22
C VAL A 363 -12.95 44.89 -3.36
N ALA A 364 -11.79 45.48 -3.06
CA ALA A 364 -10.83 45.91 -4.07
C ALA A 364 -10.60 44.80 -5.11
N GLY A 365 -10.79 45.14 -6.39
CA GLY A 365 -10.94 44.16 -7.47
C GLY A 365 -9.81 43.12 -7.56
N GLU A 366 -8.61 43.45 -7.06
CA GLU A 366 -7.47 42.52 -7.05
C GLU A 366 -7.63 41.34 -6.08
N VAL A 367 -8.21 41.53 -4.89
CA VAL A 367 -8.46 40.42 -3.95
C VAL A 367 -9.61 39.57 -4.44
N LEU A 368 -10.65 40.20 -5.00
CA LEU A 368 -11.74 39.46 -5.64
C LEU A 368 -11.23 38.57 -6.76
N LYS A 369 -10.31 39.07 -7.59
CA LYS A 369 -9.67 38.29 -8.67
C LYS A 369 -8.96 37.04 -8.12
N LEU A 370 -8.15 37.20 -7.07
CA LEU A 370 -7.42 36.08 -6.45
C LEU A 370 -8.38 35.06 -5.84
N LEU A 371 -9.43 35.51 -5.14
CA LEU A 371 -10.45 34.62 -4.60
C LEU A 371 -11.24 33.87 -5.70
N LEU A 372 -11.54 34.53 -6.81
CA LEU A 372 -12.14 33.87 -7.97
C LEU A 372 -11.19 32.88 -8.66
N MET A 373 -9.88 33.13 -8.63
CA MET A 373 -8.87 32.22 -9.17
C MET A 373 -8.86 30.88 -8.42
N ILE A 374 -8.87 30.88 -7.08
CA ILE A 374 -8.96 29.62 -6.31
C ILE A 374 -10.32 28.94 -6.47
N CYS A 375 -11.42 29.70 -6.63
CA CYS A 375 -12.72 29.13 -6.99
C CYS A 375 -12.65 28.38 -8.33
N TRP A 376 -12.01 28.99 -9.35
CA TRP A 376 -11.86 28.37 -10.66
C TRP A 376 -10.96 27.14 -10.61
N ALA A 377 -9.84 27.20 -9.89
CA ALA A 377 -8.95 26.06 -9.66
C ALA A 377 -9.68 24.89 -8.99
N SER A 378 -10.50 25.19 -7.97
CA SER A 378 -11.29 24.21 -7.22
C SER A 378 -12.38 23.59 -8.10
N ALA A 379 -13.08 24.40 -8.89
CA ALA A 379 -14.11 23.89 -9.78
C ALA A 379 -13.52 23.03 -10.90
N GLU A 380 -12.38 23.43 -11.50
CA GLU A 380 -11.62 22.59 -12.43
C GLU A 380 -11.18 21.28 -11.76
N ALA A 381 -10.77 21.31 -10.48
CA ALA A 381 -10.39 20.10 -9.73
C ALA A 381 -11.56 19.14 -9.50
N ALA A 382 -12.78 19.65 -9.27
CA ALA A 382 -13.99 18.82 -9.21
C ALA A 382 -14.28 18.13 -10.56
N VAL A 383 -14.14 18.87 -11.67
CA VAL A 383 -14.27 18.33 -13.04
C VAL A 383 -13.20 17.29 -13.34
N ASP A 384 -11.95 17.55 -12.95
CA ASP A 384 -10.85 16.58 -13.06
C ASP A 384 -11.15 15.29 -12.29
N CYS A 385 -11.65 15.40 -11.04
CA CYS A 385 -12.00 14.24 -10.23
C CYS A 385 -13.17 13.47 -10.84
N ALA A 386 -14.19 14.15 -11.39
CA ALA A 386 -15.29 13.50 -12.10
C ALA A 386 -14.78 12.75 -13.34
N GLY A 387 -13.88 13.36 -14.11
CA GLY A 387 -13.24 12.70 -15.25
C GLY A 387 -12.43 11.46 -14.87
N LEU A 388 -11.63 11.54 -13.79
CA LEU A 388 -10.92 10.37 -13.24
C LEU A 388 -11.90 9.30 -12.74
N ALA A 389 -12.98 9.71 -12.10
CA ALA A 389 -14.06 8.84 -11.69
C ALA A 389 -14.82 8.26 -12.89
N GLU A 390 -14.74 8.78 -14.11
CA GLU A 390 -15.29 8.13 -15.31
C GLU A 390 -14.26 7.22 -16.02
N GLY A 391 -13.04 7.12 -15.49
CA GLY A 391 -11.94 6.36 -16.09
C GLY A 391 -11.12 7.18 -17.11
N GLY A 392 -11.35 8.49 -17.18
CA GLY A 392 -10.54 9.42 -17.95
C GLY A 392 -9.14 9.62 -17.38
N LYS A 393 -8.33 10.39 -18.10
CA LYS A 393 -6.97 10.76 -17.70
C LYS A 393 -6.86 12.26 -17.48
N VAL A 394 -6.11 12.66 -16.46
CA VAL A 394 -5.85 14.05 -16.11
C VAL A 394 -4.35 14.25 -15.97
N PRO A 395 -3.73 15.23 -16.66
CA PRO A 395 -2.31 15.51 -16.49
C PRO A 395 -2.05 16.16 -15.13
N LEU A 396 -0.90 15.83 -14.54
CA LEU A 396 -0.48 16.45 -13.28
C LEU A 396 -0.36 17.98 -13.41
N MET A 397 0.32 18.48 -14.46
CA MET A 397 0.30 19.91 -14.79
C MET A 397 -0.59 20.18 -16.00
N LYS A 398 -1.50 21.14 -15.85
CA LYS A 398 -2.39 21.58 -16.92
C LYS A 398 -1.65 22.50 -17.88
N ASP A 399 -2.18 22.55 -19.10
CA ASP A 399 -1.83 23.48 -20.15
C ASP A 399 -3.11 24.02 -20.82
N ARG A 400 -2.95 24.88 -21.82
CA ARG A 400 -4.07 25.48 -22.54
C ARG A 400 -5.01 24.45 -23.19
N ASN A 401 -4.49 23.30 -23.58
CA ASN A 401 -5.23 22.27 -24.32
C ASN A 401 -5.94 21.27 -23.39
N THR A 402 -5.45 21.13 -22.17
CA THR A 402 -5.93 20.16 -21.17
C THR A 402 -6.83 20.80 -20.12
N TRP A 403 -6.94 22.13 -20.12
CA TRP A 403 -7.88 22.88 -19.29
C TRP A 403 -9.34 22.69 -19.76
N ASN A 404 -10.21 22.28 -18.84
CA ASN A 404 -11.58 21.92 -19.13
C ASN A 404 -12.49 23.15 -19.12
N MET A 405 -12.57 23.86 -18.00
CA MET A 405 -13.61 24.85 -17.77
C MET A 405 -13.24 26.25 -18.24
N SER A 406 -14.04 26.82 -19.13
CA SER A 406 -14.05 28.27 -19.38
C SER A 406 -14.59 29.07 -18.18
N VAL A 407 -14.42 30.40 -18.19
CA VAL A 407 -14.99 31.27 -17.15
C VAL A 407 -16.51 31.28 -17.23
N GLU A 408 -17.08 31.20 -18.43
CA GLU A 408 -18.53 31.12 -18.65
C GLU A 408 -19.10 29.84 -18.03
N GLN A 409 -18.40 28.72 -18.19
CA GLN A 409 -18.78 27.44 -17.56
C GLN A 409 -18.64 27.49 -16.04
N LEU A 410 -17.62 28.18 -15.50
CA LEU A 410 -17.50 28.44 -14.06
C LEU A 410 -18.72 29.21 -13.54
N LEU A 411 -19.12 30.28 -14.21
CA LEU A 411 -20.28 31.09 -13.81
C LEU A 411 -21.59 30.29 -13.91
N HIS A 412 -21.74 29.47 -14.96
CA HIS A 412 -22.86 28.57 -15.11
C HIS A 412 -22.93 27.54 -13.95
N ALA A 413 -21.80 26.95 -13.57
CA ALA A 413 -21.72 26.07 -12.41
C ALA A 413 -22.06 26.80 -11.09
N ALA A 414 -21.57 28.03 -10.93
CA ALA A 414 -21.88 28.86 -9.75
C ALA A 414 -23.37 29.17 -9.62
N ALA A 415 -24.09 29.29 -10.74
CA ALA A 415 -25.54 29.48 -10.79
C ALA A 415 -26.34 28.18 -10.54
N GLY A 416 -25.69 27.08 -10.17
CA GLY A 416 -26.32 25.78 -9.93
C GLY A 416 -26.46 24.92 -11.18
N GLY A 417 -25.77 25.25 -12.26
CA GLY A 417 -25.84 24.55 -13.54
C GLY A 417 -24.84 23.39 -13.69
N GLY A 418 -25.33 22.28 -14.25
CA GLY A 418 -24.52 21.16 -14.76
C GLY A 418 -23.85 20.26 -13.71
N LYS A 419 -23.58 19.00 -14.11
CA LYS A 419 -22.78 18.05 -13.34
C LYS A 419 -21.29 18.28 -13.61
N ALA A 420 -20.41 17.94 -12.66
CA ALA A 420 -18.97 18.12 -12.86
C ALA A 420 -18.44 17.33 -14.08
N SER A 421 -18.95 16.12 -14.35
CA SER A 421 -18.54 15.34 -15.50
C SER A 421 -18.93 15.94 -16.86
N GLU A 422 -20.01 16.73 -16.93
CA GLU A 422 -20.44 17.38 -18.18
C GLU A 422 -19.43 18.41 -18.69
N TYR A 423 -18.60 18.94 -17.80
CA TYR A 423 -17.54 19.89 -18.16
C TYR A 423 -16.21 19.19 -18.50
N PHE A 424 -16.08 17.88 -18.24
CA PHE A 424 -14.84 17.16 -18.47
C PHE A 424 -14.64 16.85 -19.96
N LYS A 425 -13.49 17.27 -20.50
CA LYS A 425 -13.10 16.96 -21.88
C LYS A 425 -12.19 15.73 -21.86
N SER A 426 -12.72 14.59 -22.29
CA SER A 426 -11.96 13.34 -22.35
C SER A 426 -10.67 13.49 -23.16
N GLY A 427 -9.54 13.12 -22.57
CA GLY A 427 -8.23 13.13 -23.22
C GLY A 427 -7.46 11.83 -22.99
N THR A 428 -6.46 11.58 -23.83
CA THR A 428 -5.56 10.41 -23.71
C THR A 428 -4.27 10.72 -22.94
N LYS A 429 -4.01 12.00 -22.65
CA LYS A 429 -2.82 12.47 -21.94
C LYS A 429 -3.05 12.54 -20.44
N GLY A 430 -2.00 12.31 -19.67
CA GLY A 430 -2.02 12.39 -18.21
C GLY A 430 -2.20 11.06 -17.53
N TRP A 431 -2.54 11.12 -16.26
CA TRP A 431 -2.60 10.00 -15.35
C TRP A 431 -4.05 9.58 -15.09
N ASP A 432 -4.26 8.28 -14.91
CA ASP A 432 -5.56 7.75 -14.51
C ASP A 432 -5.76 7.81 -12.98
N TYR A 433 -6.97 7.48 -12.53
CA TYR A 433 -7.33 7.50 -11.10
C TYR A 433 -6.39 6.64 -10.24
N HIS A 434 -5.96 5.51 -10.76
CA HIS A 434 -5.13 4.56 -10.03
C HIS A 434 -3.71 5.10 -9.81
N GLN A 435 -3.16 5.80 -10.81
CA GLN A 435 -1.88 6.51 -10.72
C GLN A 435 -1.94 7.70 -9.74
N TYR A 436 -3.06 8.43 -9.68
CA TYR A 436 -3.25 9.46 -8.64
C TYR A 436 -3.33 8.84 -7.24
N LEU A 437 -4.03 7.72 -7.07
CA LEU A 437 -4.13 7.04 -5.78
C LEU A 437 -2.78 6.55 -5.25
N MET A 438 -1.86 6.17 -6.14
CA MET A 438 -0.48 5.83 -5.79
C MET A 438 0.26 6.97 -5.08
N LEU A 439 -0.02 8.23 -5.45
CA LEU A 439 0.60 9.39 -4.79
C LEU A 439 0.21 9.46 -3.31
N PHE A 440 -1.06 9.17 -3.00
CA PHE A 440 -1.54 9.19 -1.61
C PHE A 440 -1.04 7.99 -0.81
N LEU A 441 -0.84 6.84 -1.45
CA LEU A 441 -0.13 5.71 -0.82
C LEU A 441 1.33 6.05 -0.47
N MET A 442 2.01 6.94 -1.20
CA MET A 442 3.35 7.42 -0.83
C MET A 442 3.33 8.27 0.46
N LEU A 443 2.18 8.89 0.77
CA LEU A 443 2.02 9.70 1.98
C LEU A 443 1.61 8.87 3.21
N THR A 444 1.02 7.69 3.00
CA THR A 444 0.66 6.79 4.09
C THR A 444 1.94 6.15 4.66
N PRO A 445 2.18 6.20 5.98
CA PRO A 445 3.31 5.53 6.61
C PRO A 445 3.38 4.04 6.28
N THR A 446 4.58 3.51 6.03
CA THR A 446 4.80 2.12 5.60
C THR A 446 4.12 1.10 6.52
N GLU A 447 4.33 1.20 7.83
CA GLU A 447 3.75 0.27 8.79
C GLU A 447 2.20 0.29 8.75
N LYS A 448 1.59 1.48 8.63
CA LYS A 448 0.13 1.60 8.48
C LYS A 448 -0.36 0.91 7.21
N LYS A 449 0.37 1.08 6.09
CA LYS A 449 0.03 0.39 4.83
C LYS A 449 0.09 -1.13 4.98
N ILE A 450 1.16 -1.66 5.57
CA ILE A 450 1.32 -3.10 5.78
C ILE A 450 0.20 -3.65 6.68
N ILE A 451 -0.12 -2.96 7.78
CA ILE A 451 -1.21 -3.39 8.67
C ILE A 451 -2.56 -3.40 7.95
N ARG A 452 -2.90 -2.33 7.21
CA ARG A 452 -4.18 -2.28 6.48
C ARG A 452 -4.26 -3.31 5.36
N MET A 453 -3.16 -3.49 4.64
CA MET A 453 -3.03 -4.52 3.61
C MET A 453 -3.28 -5.92 4.19
N THR A 454 -2.63 -6.24 5.31
CA THR A 454 -2.79 -7.55 5.97
C THR A 454 -4.20 -7.75 6.53
N GLN A 455 -4.83 -6.72 7.11
CA GLN A 455 -6.24 -6.76 7.52
C GLN A 455 -7.18 -7.09 6.36
N LEU A 456 -6.93 -6.49 5.20
CA LEU A 456 -7.72 -6.70 4.00
C LEU A 456 -7.50 -8.10 3.40
N ILE A 457 -6.25 -8.58 3.40
CA ILE A 457 -5.92 -9.97 3.03
C ILE A 457 -6.72 -10.94 3.90
N GLU A 458 -6.68 -10.79 5.22
CA GLU A 458 -7.43 -11.67 6.14
C GLU A 458 -8.93 -11.64 5.86
N ASN A 459 -9.53 -10.44 5.72
CA ASN A 459 -10.96 -10.31 5.43
C ASN A 459 -11.35 -10.98 4.11
N ASN A 460 -10.52 -10.87 3.08
CA ASN A 460 -10.75 -11.54 1.80
C ASN A 460 -10.61 -13.06 1.90
N VAL A 461 -9.60 -13.54 2.64
CA VAL A 461 -9.37 -14.96 2.85
C VAL A 461 -10.52 -15.59 3.66
N TRP A 462 -11.14 -14.87 4.59
CA TRP A 462 -12.31 -15.34 5.34
C TRP A 462 -13.55 -15.63 4.46
N LEU A 463 -13.61 -15.06 3.26
CA LEU A 463 -14.68 -15.35 2.30
C LEU A 463 -14.49 -16.73 1.63
N MET A 464 -13.32 -17.35 1.80
CA MET A 464 -12.99 -18.63 1.18
C MET A 464 -13.32 -19.78 2.12
N LYS A 465 -13.98 -20.80 1.56
CA LYS A 465 -14.42 -21.99 2.31
C LYS A 465 -13.24 -22.66 3.02
N GLY A 466 -13.36 -22.84 4.33
CA GLY A 466 -12.34 -23.49 5.17
C GLY A 466 -11.32 -22.53 5.80
N TYR A 467 -11.41 -21.23 5.52
CA TYR A 467 -10.50 -20.19 6.04
C TYR A 467 -11.21 -19.13 6.88
N GLU A 468 -12.43 -19.37 7.37
CA GLU A 468 -13.28 -18.40 8.07
C GLU A 468 -12.70 -17.90 9.41
N ASN A 469 -11.71 -18.63 9.96
CA ASN A 469 -10.98 -18.31 11.18
C ASN A 469 -9.48 -18.06 10.95
N PHE A 470 -9.09 -17.88 9.69
CA PHE A 470 -7.70 -17.65 9.30
C PHE A 470 -7.13 -16.38 9.95
N GLN A 471 -5.89 -16.40 10.40
CA GLN A 471 -5.20 -15.21 10.91
C GLN A 471 -3.71 -15.27 10.50
N LEU A 472 -3.19 -14.18 9.96
CA LEU A 472 -1.81 -14.05 9.51
C LEU A 472 -0.80 -14.18 10.66
N LYS A 473 -1.15 -13.77 11.90
CA LYS A 473 -0.28 -13.97 13.07
C LYS A 473 -0.02 -15.45 13.40
N ASN A 474 -0.88 -16.35 12.92
CA ASN A 474 -0.73 -17.79 13.11
C ASN A 474 0.02 -18.43 11.93
N CYS A 475 0.70 -17.65 11.09
CA CYS A 475 1.48 -18.17 9.97
C CYS A 475 2.96 -18.16 10.32
N ALA A 476 3.61 -19.32 10.18
CA ALA A 476 5.06 -19.39 10.16
C ALA A 476 5.55 -19.25 8.71
N VAL A 477 6.51 -18.35 8.51
CA VAL A 477 7.20 -18.13 7.22
C VAL A 477 8.62 -18.70 7.23
N LYS A 478 9.15 -18.91 8.43
CA LYS A 478 10.41 -19.59 8.69
C LYS A 478 10.27 -20.43 9.96
N ALA A 479 10.90 -21.59 9.98
CA ALA A 479 11.02 -22.40 11.18
C ALA A 479 12.33 -23.19 11.18
N SER A 480 12.85 -23.40 12.38
CA SER A 480 14.04 -24.21 12.64
C SER A 480 13.66 -25.42 13.48
N PHE A 481 14.19 -26.57 13.12
CA PHE A 481 13.90 -27.85 13.75
C PHE A 481 15.21 -28.50 14.18
N SER A 482 15.21 -29.06 15.39
CA SER A 482 16.30 -29.92 15.84
C SER A 482 15.77 -31.25 16.33
N GLY A 483 16.62 -32.26 16.24
CA GLY A 483 16.27 -33.58 16.73
C GLY A 483 17.49 -34.41 17.03
N LYS A 484 17.25 -35.50 17.76
CA LYS A 484 18.30 -36.46 18.12
C LYS A 484 18.05 -37.80 17.46
N ILE A 485 19.09 -38.32 16.81
CA ILE A 485 19.11 -39.66 16.22
C ILE A 485 20.02 -40.53 17.06
N ASP A 486 19.46 -41.62 17.57
CA ASP A 486 20.10 -42.54 18.50
C ASP A 486 20.61 -43.77 17.74
N VAL A 487 21.91 -43.81 17.48
CA VAL A 487 22.52 -44.86 16.66
C VAL A 487 23.10 -45.98 17.52
N THR A 488 22.61 -47.19 17.28
CA THR A 488 23.17 -48.40 17.90
C THR A 488 24.36 -48.90 17.09
N PRO A 489 25.56 -49.04 17.68
CA PRO A 489 26.70 -49.58 16.95
C PRO A 489 26.47 -51.03 16.51
N PHE A 490 26.90 -51.40 15.30
CA PHE A 490 26.61 -52.72 14.71
C PHE A 490 27.72 -53.73 15.00
N PHE A 491 28.99 -53.30 14.89
CA PHE A 491 30.16 -54.18 15.03
C PHE A 491 30.71 -54.31 16.48
N TRP A 492 30.05 -53.68 17.45
CA TRP A 492 30.52 -53.52 18.83
C TRP A 492 29.33 -53.39 19.77
N LYS A 493 29.30 -54.21 20.83
CA LYS A 493 28.36 -54.03 21.94
C LYS A 493 28.90 -52.95 22.88
N TYR A 494 28.70 -51.69 22.52
CA TYR A 494 28.91 -50.59 23.45
C TYR A 494 27.60 -50.34 24.22
N PRO A 495 27.62 -50.14 25.55
CA PRO A 495 26.41 -49.92 26.33
C PRO A 495 25.78 -48.54 26.10
N GLN A 496 26.51 -47.59 25.51
CA GLN A 496 26.01 -46.25 25.17
C GLN A 496 25.67 -46.17 23.68
N LYS A 497 24.45 -45.71 23.37
CA LYS A 497 24.05 -45.32 22.02
C LYS A 497 24.85 -44.08 21.60
N ILE A 498 25.19 -43.98 20.31
CA ILE A 498 25.82 -42.78 19.76
C ILE A 498 24.70 -41.81 19.42
N GLN A 499 24.67 -40.66 20.11
CA GLN A 499 23.67 -39.63 19.85
C GLN A 499 24.21 -38.62 18.85
N TYR A 500 23.44 -38.38 17.80
CA TYR A 500 23.69 -37.33 16.83
C TYR A 500 22.56 -36.30 16.89
N ARG A 501 22.90 -35.01 16.79
CA ARG A 501 21.94 -33.91 16.75
C ARG A 501 21.98 -33.27 15.36
N PHE A 502 20.83 -33.17 14.71
CA PHE A 502 20.67 -32.35 13.51
C PHE A 502 20.00 -31.02 13.86
N HIS A 503 20.20 -30.05 12.98
CA HIS A 503 19.48 -28.80 12.94
C HIS A 503 19.20 -28.48 11.47
N THR A 504 17.94 -28.23 11.15
CA THR A 504 17.49 -27.82 9.81
C THR A 504 16.64 -26.57 9.93
N GLU A 505 16.70 -25.72 8.94
CA GLU A 505 15.94 -24.48 8.87
C GLU A 505 15.32 -24.35 7.48
N TYR A 506 14.05 -23.96 7.44
CA TYR A 506 13.38 -23.61 6.20
C TYR A 506 12.89 -22.16 6.25
N VAL A 507 13.04 -21.45 5.13
CA VAL A 507 12.61 -20.07 4.92
C VAL A 507 11.99 -19.98 3.52
N TYR A 508 10.84 -19.32 3.41
CA TYR A 508 10.24 -18.99 2.11
C TYR A 508 10.93 -17.85 1.37
#